data_AF-A0A356AZV2-F1
#
_entry.id   AF-A0A356AZV2-F1
#
_cell.length_a   1.000
_cell.length_b   1.000
_cell.length_c   1.000
_cell.angle_alpha   90.00
_cell.angle_beta   90.00
_cell.angle_gamma   90.00
#
_symmetry.space_group_name_H-M   'P 1'
#
loop_
_entity.id
_entity.type
_entity.pdbx_description
1 polymer ?
#
loop_
_entity_poly.entity_id
_entity_poly.type
_entity_poly.pdbx_seq_one_letter_code
_entity_poly.pdbx_strand_id
1 'polypeptide(L)'
;MSDIQQTMKSYFQQIKSQWLRTEDHFPSLPVISQEKKVKNQRDIEDMTGFFQKQIKHMPRLSFQKKRWANNISNQINDMLHQEELIGIHNVLTQDAVDTWQEELKEFLRLTRKVFPRFTFEETGQGIRNYIVYKMISELCGVSRDFCKAAYGYSMLYPVTDNYIDSNRSS
;
A
#
# COMPACT_ATOMS: atom_id res chain seq x y z
N MET A 1 36.44 -4.06 17.63
CA MET A 1 35.18 -4.44 16.96
C MET A 1 34.54 -3.17 16.44
N SER A 2 33.98 -3.19 15.23
CA SER A 2 33.40 -1.99 14.59
C SER A 2 32.21 -1.48 15.41
N ASP A 3 32.07 -0.17 15.55
CA ASP A 3 31.01 0.52 16.30
C ASP A 3 29.59 0.07 15.89
N ILE A 4 29.45 -0.34 14.63
CA ILE A 4 28.22 -0.90 14.05
C ILE A 4 27.88 -2.25 14.68
N GLN A 5 28.87 -3.12 14.92
CA GLN A 5 28.64 -4.44 15.51
C GLN A 5 28.18 -4.33 16.96
N GLN A 6 28.72 -3.36 17.70
CA GLN A 6 28.34 -3.09 19.08
C GLN A 6 26.89 -2.56 19.14
N THR A 7 26.56 -1.65 18.23
CA THR A 7 25.22 -1.06 18.10
C THR A 7 24.17 -2.12 17.74
N MET A 8 24.44 -2.99 16.76
CA MET A 8 23.54 -4.09 16.39
C MET A 8 23.30 -5.06 17.55
N LYS A 9 24.34 -5.38 18.32
CA LYS A 9 24.22 -6.27 19.48
C LYS A 9 23.32 -5.67 20.57
N SER A 10 23.40 -4.35 20.78
CA SER A 10 22.53 -3.64 21.71
C SER A 10 21.05 -3.70 21.27
N TYR A 11 20.76 -3.37 20.01
CA TYR A 11 19.39 -3.44 19.49
C TYR A 11 18.82 -4.85 19.55
N PHE A 12 19.62 -5.86 19.22
CA PHE A 12 19.18 -7.25 19.27
C PHE A 12 18.79 -7.68 20.69
N GLN A 13 19.55 -7.25 21.71
CA GLN A 13 19.20 -7.52 23.11
C GLN A 13 17.93 -6.80 23.54
N GLN A 14 17.72 -5.57 23.09
CA GLN A 14 16.49 -4.83 23.38
C GLN A 14 15.27 -5.50 22.75
N ILE A 15 15.33 -5.84 21.46
CA ILE A 15 14.26 -6.56 20.75
C ILE A 15 13.95 -7.88 21.45
N LYS A 16 14.99 -8.67 21.77
CA LYS A 16 14.83 -9.94 22.48
C LYS A 16 14.15 -9.74 23.84
N SER A 17 14.55 -8.72 24.59
CA SER A 17 13.95 -8.43 25.91
C SER A 17 12.49 -8.01 25.80
N GLN A 18 12.12 -7.23 24.78
CA GLN A 18 10.74 -6.85 24.54
C GLN A 18 9.90 -8.05 24.12
N TRP A 19 10.41 -8.85 23.17
CA TRP A 19 9.76 -10.07 22.70
C TRP A 19 9.45 -11.04 23.86
N LEU A 20 10.42 -11.29 24.73
CA LEU A 20 10.26 -12.19 25.89
C LEU A 20 9.33 -11.63 26.98
N ARG A 21 9.05 -10.32 26.97
CA ARG A 21 8.13 -9.66 27.91
C ARG A 21 6.75 -9.45 27.32
N THR A 22 6.58 -9.64 26.01
CA THR A 22 5.28 -9.53 25.37
C THR A 22 4.39 -10.65 25.88
N GLU A 23 3.20 -10.30 26.34
CA GLU A 23 2.22 -11.27 26.82
C GLU A 23 1.76 -12.17 25.66
N ASP A 24 1.68 -13.48 25.90
CA ASP A 24 1.29 -14.48 24.88
C ASP A 24 -0.17 -14.37 24.43
N HIS A 25 -0.96 -13.46 25.00
CA HIS A 25 -2.34 -13.27 24.60
C HIS A 25 -2.45 -12.43 23.32
N PHE A 26 -3.27 -12.91 22.40
CA PHE A 26 -3.61 -12.15 21.21
C PHE A 26 -4.44 -10.92 21.61
N PRO A 27 -4.15 -9.72 21.08
CA PRO A 27 -4.93 -8.53 21.43
C PRO A 27 -6.40 -8.76 21.07
N SER A 28 -7.30 -8.32 21.95
CA SER A 28 -8.74 -8.37 21.67
C SER A 28 -9.06 -7.43 20.51
N LEU A 29 -9.20 -7.99 19.31
CA LEU A 29 -9.61 -7.23 18.14
C LEU A 29 -11.12 -6.93 18.21
N PRO A 30 -11.56 -5.73 17.80
CA PRO A 30 -12.97 -5.40 17.76
C PRO A 30 -13.72 -6.33 16.81
N VAL A 31 -14.85 -6.86 17.27
CA VAL A 31 -15.72 -7.71 16.43
C VAL A 31 -16.43 -6.81 15.42
N ILE A 32 -16.13 -7.00 14.14
CA ILE A 32 -16.82 -6.30 13.05
C ILE A 32 -18.18 -6.96 12.83
N SER A 33 -19.26 -6.18 12.94
CA SER A 33 -20.63 -6.65 12.72
C SER A 33 -20.82 -7.17 11.29
N GLN A 34 -21.78 -8.08 11.10
CA GLN A 34 -22.07 -8.61 9.76
C GLN A 34 -22.51 -7.50 8.79
N GLU A 35 -23.29 -6.54 9.28
CA GLU A 35 -23.69 -5.36 8.52
C GLU A 35 -22.47 -4.54 8.04
N LYS A 36 -21.52 -4.29 8.95
CA LYS A 36 -20.28 -3.56 8.61
C LYS A 36 -19.42 -4.36 7.63
N LYS A 37 -19.36 -5.69 7.72
CA LYS A 37 -18.67 -6.53 6.71
C LYS A 37 -19.31 -6.41 5.33
N VAL A 38 -20.64 -6.42 5.24
CA VAL A 38 -21.36 -6.26 3.97
C VAL A 38 -21.17 -4.86 3.39
N LYS A 39 -21.22 -3.81 4.23
CA LYS A 39 -20.90 -2.44 3.81
C LYS A 39 -19.48 -2.36 3.24
N ASN A 40 -18.50 -2.83 4.01
CA ASN A 40 -17.08 -2.86 3.63
C ASN A 40 -16.86 -3.57 2.29
N GLN A 41 -17.53 -4.71 2.06
CA GLN A 41 -17.41 -5.44 0.80
C GLN A 41 -17.95 -4.62 -0.39
N ARG A 42 -19.11 -3.97 -0.22
CA ARG A 42 -19.68 -3.08 -1.26
C ARG A 42 -18.77 -1.90 -1.56
N ASP A 43 -18.23 -1.27 -0.52
CA ASP A 43 -17.32 -0.13 -0.67
C ASP A 43 -16.07 -0.52 -1.48
N ILE A 44 -15.52 -1.74 -1.27
CA ILE A 44 -14.40 -2.29 -2.06
C ILE A 44 -14.80 -2.53 -3.52
N GLU A 45 -15.97 -3.11 -3.74
CA GLU A 45 -16.48 -3.42 -5.08
C GLU A 45 -16.72 -2.15 -5.90
N ASP A 46 -17.35 -1.13 -5.29
CA ASP A 46 -17.59 0.17 -5.91
C ASP A 46 -16.28 0.89 -6.23
N MET A 47 -15.32 0.87 -5.31
CA MET A 47 -13.98 1.41 -5.53
C MET A 47 -13.28 0.70 -6.69
N THR A 48 -13.31 -0.63 -6.71
CA THR A 48 -12.69 -1.43 -7.77
C THR A 48 -13.33 -1.13 -9.12
N GLY A 49 -14.67 -1.08 -9.18
CA GLY A 49 -15.42 -0.76 -10.38
C GLY A 49 -15.15 0.66 -10.89
N PHE A 50 -15.01 1.62 -9.98
CA PHE A 50 -14.58 2.98 -10.30
C PHE A 50 -13.21 2.98 -10.97
N PHE A 51 -12.18 2.38 -10.36
CA PHE A 51 -10.83 2.35 -10.93
C PHE A 51 -10.78 1.66 -12.29
N GLN A 52 -11.46 0.52 -12.42
CA GLN A 52 -11.54 -0.21 -13.69
C GLN A 52 -12.17 0.64 -14.80
N LYS A 53 -13.26 1.36 -14.50
CA LYS A 53 -13.87 2.30 -15.45
C LYS A 53 -12.89 3.39 -15.85
N GLN A 54 -12.22 4.03 -14.89
CA GLN A 54 -11.32 5.14 -15.19
C GLN A 54 -10.16 4.72 -16.08
N ILE A 55 -9.57 3.55 -15.81
CA ILE A 55 -8.48 3.01 -16.63
C ILE A 55 -8.92 2.72 -18.06
N LYS A 56 -10.11 2.12 -18.25
CA LYS A 56 -10.66 1.88 -19.60
C LYS A 56 -10.86 3.18 -20.39
N HIS A 57 -11.15 4.28 -19.70
CA HIS A 57 -11.38 5.60 -20.31
C HIS A 57 -10.13 6.50 -20.30
N MET A 58 -8.94 5.94 -20.02
CA MET A 58 -7.70 6.70 -20.00
C MET A 58 -7.42 7.34 -21.38
N PRO A 59 -7.32 8.68 -21.49
CA PRO A 59 -7.12 9.34 -22.77
C PRO A 59 -5.75 9.03 -23.38
N ARG A 60 -5.72 8.86 -24.71
CA ARG A 60 -4.48 8.65 -25.48
C ARG A 60 -3.70 9.95 -25.73
N LEU A 61 -4.39 11.09 -25.81
CA LEU A 61 -3.80 12.42 -26.06
C LEU A 61 -3.21 13.03 -24.79
N SER A 62 -2.02 13.62 -24.89
CA SER A 62 -1.24 14.14 -23.76
C SER A 62 -1.95 15.19 -22.91
N PHE A 63 -2.63 16.16 -23.55
CA PHE A 63 -3.35 17.23 -22.85
C PHE A 63 -4.56 16.70 -22.07
N GLN A 64 -5.35 15.82 -22.69
CA GLN A 64 -6.50 15.19 -22.05
C GLN A 64 -6.08 14.24 -20.93
N LYS A 65 -4.92 13.58 -21.08
CA LYS A 65 -4.34 12.69 -20.08
C LYS A 65 -3.93 13.43 -18.80
N LYS A 66 -3.41 14.66 -18.89
CA LYS A 66 -3.10 15.50 -17.71
C LYS A 66 -4.37 15.89 -16.96
N ARG A 67 -5.41 16.34 -17.68
CA ARG A 67 -6.70 16.70 -17.07
C ARG A 67 -7.40 15.50 -16.43
N TRP A 68 -7.38 14.36 -17.12
CA TRP A 68 -7.88 13.10 -16.59
C TRP A 68 -7.11 12.68 -15.34
N ALA A 69 -5.77 12.69 -15.37
CA ALA A 69 -4.95 12.32 -14.22
C ALA A 69 -5.23 13.20 -12.99
N ASN A 70 -5.38 14.51 -13.17
CA ASN A 70 -5.74 15.41 -12.07
C ASN A 70 -7.13 15.09 -11.50
N ASN A 71 -8.11 14.82 -12.36
CA ASN A 71 -9.46 14.48 -11.92
C ASN A 71 -9.50 13.15 -11.15
N ILE A 72 -8.74 12.15 -11.61
CA ILE A 72 -8.59 10.88 -10.90
C ILE A 72 -7.87 11.09 -9.57
N SER A 73 -6.80 11.87 -9.53
CA SER A 73 -6.08 12.17 -8.28
C SER A 73 -7.02 12.77 -7.24
N ASN A 74 -7.88 13.72 -7.61
CA ASN A 74 -8.84 14.31 -6.68
C ASN A 74 -9.86 13.28 -6.19
N GLN A 75 -10.37 12.42 -7.06
CA GLN A 75 -11.32 11.38 -6.67
C GLN A 75 -10.67 10.32 -5.75
N ILE A 76 -9.41 9.95 -6.01
CA ILE A 76 -8.63 9.11 -5.10
C ILE A 76 -8.44 9.81 -3.75
N ASN A 77 -8.12 11.11 -3.75
CA ASN A 77 -7.97 11.89 -2.55
C ASN A 77 -9.24 11.87 -1.69
N ASP A 78 -10.38 12.19 -2.30
CA ASP A 78 -11.68 12.18 -1.62
C ASP A 78 -12.00 10.79 -1.04
N MET A 79 -11.67 9.72 -1.78
CA MET A 79 -11.84 8.35 -1.28
C MET A 79 -10.92 8.05 -0.10
N LEU A 80 -9.63 8.40 -0.15
CA LEU A 80 -8.68 8.16 0.95
C LEU A 80 -9.06 8.92 2.22
N HIS A 81 -9.69 10.09 2.09
CA HIS A 81 -10.19 10.87 3.21
C HIS A 81 -11.52 10.38 3.80
N GLN A 82 -12.28 9.58 3.06
CA GLN A 82 -13.62 9.13 3.48
C GLN A 82 -13.68 7.63 3.80
N GLU A 83 -12.71 6.83 3.34
CA GLU A 83 -12.74 5.38 3.49
C GLU A 83 -12.46 4.95 4.94
N GLU A 84 -13.33 4.09 5.49
CA GLU A 84 -13.22 3.55 6.86
C GLU A 84 -12.60 2.14 6.91
N LEU A 85 -12.19 1.59 5.76
CA LEU A 85 -11.75 0.21 5.59
C LEU A 85 -10.31 0.00 6.02
N ILE A 86 -9.42 0.83 5.50
CA ILE A 86 -8.01 0.94 5.87
C ILE A 86 -7.87 2.03 6.95
N GLY A 87 -8.77 3.02 6.94
CA GLY A 87 -8.83 4.09 7.93
C GLY A 87 -7.59 4.97 7.90
N ILE A 88 -6.98 5.14 6.73
CA ILE A 88 -5.65 5.74 6.62
C ILE A 88 -5.62 7.20 7.07
N HIS A 89 -6.74 7.91 6.88
CA HIS A 89 -6.94 9.29 7.35
C HIS A 89 -6.96 9.42 8.88
N ASN A 90 -7.17 8.33 9.63
CA ASN A 90 -7.12 8.35 11.10
C ASN A 90 -5.69 8.28 11.64
N VAL A 91 -4.73 7.85 10.82
CA VAL A 91 -3.34 7.60 11.22
C VAL A 91 -2.39 8.62 10.61
N LEU A 92 -2.68 9.09 9.39
CA LEU A 92 -1.83 10.05 8.68
C LEU A 92 -2.31 11.49 8.86
N THR A 93 -1.36 12.42 8.99
CA THR A 93 -1.64 13.85 8.85
C THR A 93 -2.00 14.17 7.40
N GLN A 94 -2.65 15.33 7.16
CA GLN A 94 -2.98 15.78 5.81
C GLN A 94 -1.73 15.84 4.91
N ASP A 95 -0.63 16.41 5.41
CA ASP A 95 0.65 16.48 4.70
C ASP A 95 1.22 15.09 4.36
N ALA A 96 1.02 14.10 5.24
CA ALA A 96 1.45 12.72 4.99
C ALA A 96 0.59 12.05 3.90
N VAL A 97 -0.71 12.34 3.84
CA VAL A 97 -1.59 11.88 2.75
C VAL A 97 -1.14 12.46 1.41
N ASP A 98 -0.83 13.77 1.35
CA ASP A 98 -0.37 14.43 0.12
C ASP A 98 0.99 13.89 -0.34
N THR A 99 1.93 13.72 0.60
CA THR A 99 3.24 13.11 0.32
C THR A 99 3.08 11.70 -0.23
N TRP A 100 2.17 10.92 0.36
CA TRP A 100 1.90 9.56 -0.08
C TRP A 100 1.30 9.49 -1.49
N GLN A 101 0.50 10.47 -1.90
CA GLN A 101 0.02 10.54 -3.28
C GLN A 101 1.16 10.73 -4.29
N GLU A 102 2.14 11.58 -3.97
CA GLU A 102 3.30 11.77 -4.83
C GLU A 102 4.17 10.50 -4.90
N GLU A 103 4.33 9.80 -3.78
CA GLU A 103 4.99 8.49 -3.77
C GLU A 103 4.24 7.46 -4.62
N LEU A 104 2.92 7.42 -4.56
CA LEU A 104 2.10 6.49 -5.34
C LEU A 104 2.18 6.81 -6.84
N LYS A 105 2.26 8.09 -7.22
CA LYS A 105 2.52 8.50 -8.61
C LYS A 105 3.89 7.98 -9.09
N GLU A 106 4.93 8.10 -8.27
CA GLU A 106 6.26 7.59 -8.62
C GLU A 106 6.29 6.05 -8.67
N PHE A 107 5.60 5.37 -7.75
CA PHE A 107 5.39 3.92 -7.78
C PHE A 107 4.80 3.48 -9.13
N LEU A 108 3.69 4.11 -9.53
CA LEU A 108 3.00 3.82 -10.79
C LEU A 108 3.87 4.14 -12.01
N ARG A 109 4.64 5.22 -11.98
CA ARG A 109 5.56 5.60 -13.06
C ARG A 109 6.66 4.56 -13.22
N LEU A 110 7.25 4.12 -12.11
CA LEU A 110 8.31 3.13 -12.10
C LEU A 110 7.78 1.75 -12.54
N THR A 111 6.62 1.32 -12.04
CA THR A 111 5.99 0.06 -12.47
C THR A 111 5.68 0.06 -13.96
N ARG A 112 5.14 1.14 -14.53
CA ARG A 112 4.93 1.22 -15.99
C ARG A 112 6.23 1.14 -16.80
N LYS A 113 7.35 1.64 -16.25
CA LYS A 113 8.65 1.60 -16.91
C LYS A 113 9.29 0.21 -16.84
N VAL A 114 9.23 -0.45 -15.68
CA VAL A 114 9.90 -1.72 -15.42
C VAL A 114 9.05 -2.91 -15.85
N PHE A 115 7.74 -2.83 -15.66
CA PHE A 115 6.76 -3.88 -15.92
C PHE A 115 5.63 -3.38 -16.85
N PRO A 116 5.93 -3.05 -18.12
CA PRO A 116 4.96 -2.41 -19.03
C PRO A 116 3.76 -3.29 -19.38
N ARG A 117 3.83 -4.60 -19.12
CA ARG A 117 2.77 -5.57 -19.41
C ARG A 117 1.91 -5.94 -18.20
N PHE A 118 2.22 -5.41 -17.02
CA PHE A 118 1.45 -5.75 -15.82
C PHE A 118 0.00 -5.31 -15.95
N THR A 119 -0.91 -6.20 -15.56
CA THR A 119 -2.33 -5.89 -15.47
C THR A 119 -2.60 -4.93 -14.30
N PHE A 120 -3.84 -4.46 -14.24
CA PHE A 120 -4.28 -3.66 -13.10
C PHE A 120 -4.28 -4.48 -11.80
N GLU A 121 -4.67 -5.76 -11.84
CA GLU A 121 -4.62 -6.59 -10.64
C GLU A 121 -3.18 -6.74 -10.14
N GLU A 122 -2.22 -6.99 -11.03
CA GLU A 122 -0.80 -7.14 -10.70
C GLU A 122 -0.21 -5.85 -10.13
N THR A 123 -0.52 -4.72 -10.76
CA THR A 123 -0.11 -3.40 -10.26
C THR A 123 -0.77 -3.11 -8.91
N GLY A 124 -2.04 -3.47 -8.74
CA GLY A 124 -2.81 -3.30 -7.51
C GLY A 124 -2.28 -4.14 -6.36
N GLN A 125 -1.82 -5.37 -6.62
CA GLN A 125 -1.12 -6.20 -5.63
C GLN A 125 0.16 -5.49 -5.13
N GLY A 126 0.97 -4.97 -6.05
CA GLY A 126 2.17 -4.21 -5.69
C GLY A 126 1.85 -2.96 -4.86
N ILE A 127 0.82 -2.20 -5.26
CA ILE A 127 0.37 -1.02 -4.51
C ILE A 127 -0.02 -1.41 -3.09
N ARG A 128 -0.88 -2.42 -2.91
CA ARG A 128 -1.34 -2.87 -1.58
C ARG A 128 -0.18 -3.16 -0.64
N ASN A 129 0.84 -3.88 -1.12
CA ASN A 129 2.03 -4.17 -0.32
C ASN A 129 2.83 -2.91 0.04
N TYR A 130 2.89 -1.95 -0.87
CA TYR A 130 3.54 -0.66 -0.60
C TYR A 130 2.75 0.17 0.44
N ILE A 131 1.42 0.11 0.42
CA ILE A 131 0.56 0.74 1.44
C ILE A 131 0.91 0.20 2.83
N VAL A 132 0.98 -1.13 2.98
CA VAL A 132 1.32 -1.78 4.26
C VAL A 132 2.68 -1.31 4.78
N TYR A 133 3.70 -1.27 3.91
CA TYR A 133 5.02 -0.74 4.27
C TYR A 133 4.93 0.71 4.76
N LYS A 134 4.19 1.57 4.05
CA LYS A 134 4.07 2.99 4.42
C LYS A 134 3.36 3.14 5.76
N MET A 135 2.27 2.42 5.99
CA MET A 135 1.57 2.43 7.29
C MET A 135 2.47 2.02 8.44
N ILE A 136 3.25 0.95 8.29
CA ILE A 136 4.20 0.50 9.32
C ILE A 136 5.29 1.57 9.55
N SER A 137 5.82 2.16 8.48
CA SER A 137 6.86 3.18 8.57
C SER A 137 6.37 4.43 9.31
N GLU A 138 5.13 4.84 9.08
CA GLU A 138 4.47 5.97 9.75
C GLU A 138 4.21 5.66 11.23
N LEU A 139 3.67 4.47 11.53
CA LEU A 139 3.46 4.02 12.92
C LEU A 139 4.76 3.94 13.73
N CYS A 140 5.88 3.63 13.08
CA CYS A 140 7.19 3.58 13.70
C CYS A 140 7.92 4.94 13.73
N GLY A 141 7.35 6.00 13.17
CA GLY A 141 7.98 7.33 13.09
C GLY A 141 9.25 7.37 12.23
N VAL A 142 9.39 6.44 11.28
CA VAL A 142 10.55 6.33 10.39
C VAL A 142 10.20 6.67 8.94
N SER A 143 9.10 7.42 8.74
CA SER A 143 8.64 7.78 7.41
C SER A 143 9.72 8.49 6.61
N ARG A 144 9.92 8.01 5.39
CA ARG A 144 10.84 8.56 4.39
C ARG A 144 10.06 8.76 3.10
N ASP A 145 10.57 9.63 2.24
CA ASP A 145 10.17 9.73 0.85
C ASP A 145 10.29 8.37 0.14
N PHE A 146 9.74 8.29 -1.07
CA PHE A 146 9.67 7.09 -1.91
C PHE A 146 10.86 6.13 -1.76
N CYS A 147 10.61 4.96 -1.18
CA CYS A 147 11.63 3.97 -0.87
C CYS A 147 11.73 2.92 -1.99
N LYS A 148 12.80 2.98 -2.79
CA LYS A 148 13.04 2.00 -3.87
C LYS A 148 13.16 0.55 -3.39
N ALA A 149 13.69 0.34 -2.19
CA ALA A 149 13.80 -1.00 -1.61
C ALA A 149 12.40 -1.55 -1.24
N ALA A 150 11.55 -0.73 -0.63
CA ALA A 150 10.17 -1.07 -0.35
C ALA A 150 9.39 -1.32 -1.64
N TYR A 151 9.54 -0.46 -2.65
CA TYR A 151 9.00 -0.68 -4.00
C TYR A 151 9.41 -2.06 -4.55
N GLY A 152 10.71 -2.36 -4.54
CA GLY A 152 11.23 -3.62 -5.06
C GLY A 152 10.61 -4.82 -4.35
N TYR A 153 10.53 -4.77 -3.02
CA TYR A 153 9.88 -5.80 -2.21
C TYR A 153 8.39 -5.94 -2.54
N SER A 154 7.66 -4.83 -2.62
CA SER A 154 6.23 -4.83 -2.95
C SER A 154 5.94 -5.46 -4.32
N MET A 155 6.85 -5.25 -5.28
CA MET A 155 6.75 -5.79 -6.64
C MET A 155 7.19 -7.25 -6.77
N LEU A 156 7.80 -7.86 -5.74
CA LEU A 156 8.10 -9.30 -5.75
C LEU A 156 6.81 -10.12 -5.75
N TYR A 157 5.81 -9.73 -4.96
CA TYR A 157 4.55 -10.47 -4.81
C TYR A 157 3.80 -10.69 -6.13
N PRO A 158 3.54 -9.66 -6.96
CA PRO A 158 2.94 -9.89 -8.28
C PRO A 158 3.73 -10.85 -9.17
N VAL A 159 5.05 -10.95 -8.99
CA VAL A 159 5.90 -11.85 -9.76
C VAL A 159 5.89 -13.25 -9.18
N THR A 160 5.97 -13.39 -7.85
CA THR A 160 6.09 -14.68 -7.16
C THR A 160 4.75 -15.36 -6.97
N ASP A 161 3.72 -14.63 -6.55
CA ASP A 161 2.42 -15.21 -6.22
C ASP A 161 1.70 -15.63 -7.50
N ASN A 162 1.71 -14.81 -8.54
CA ASN A 162 1.16 -15.20 -9.84
C ASN A 162 1.91 -16.39 -10.45
N TYR A 163 3.22 -16.50 -10.26
CA TYR A 163 3.99 -17.67 -10.70
C TYR A 163 3.60 -18.93 -9.93
N ILE A 164 3.36 -18.83 -8.61
CA ILE A 164 2.92 -19.96 -7.79
C ILE A 164 1.47 -20.36 -8.12
N ASP A 165 0.58 -19.39 -8.31
CA ASP A 165 -0.84 -19.62 -8.57
C ASP A 165 -1.11 -20.11 -10.00
N SER A 166 -0.34 -19.65 -10.99
CA SER A 166 -0.42 -20.17 -12.37
C SER A 166 -0.04 -21.65 -12.47
N ASN A 167 0.76 -22.18 -11.54
CA ASN A 167 1.14 -23.59 -11.47
C ASN A 167 0.15 -24.46 -10.67
N ARG A 168 -0.94 -23.89 -10.12
CA ARG A 168 -2.00 -24.64 -9.40
C ARG A 168 -3.22 -24.95 -10.26
N SER A 169 -3.18 -24.62 -11.55
CA SER A 169 -4.17 -25.06 -12.54
C SER A 169 -3.55 -26.16 -13.41
N SER A 170 -3.57 -27.39 -12.90
CA SER A 170 -3.29 -28.64 -13.63
C SER A 170 -4.33 -29.67 -13.26
#